data_AF-A0A370T8R5-F1
#
_entry.id   AF-A0A370T8R5-F1
#
_cell.length_a   1.000
_cell.length_b   1.000
_cell.length_c   1.000
_cell.angle_alpha   90.00
_cell.angle_beta   90.00
_cell.angle_gamma   90.00
#
_symmetry.space_group_name_H-M   'P 1'
#
loop_
_entity.id
_entity.type
_entity.pdbx_description
1 polymer ?
#
loop_
_entity_poly.entity_id
_entity_poly.type
_entity_poly.pdbx_seq_one_letter_code
_entity_poly.pdbx_strand_id
1 'polypeptide(L)'
;MTTRFYKNGGPIDHLASIDLSAVKNGYHFRGSIYVKCNTSSWDDQVAMFETAIAKSPTHKIDIVIANAGVYGPDILDGIENDKPTKPNVGLFDVNLFGVIYTTNLAAFYFHKQEGAPSEKCLILLSSIMGYIDSEGAALFTPTPGMHPTFRDAVLAKFEAHRLVFGHIEDAATAAMCIATQPSINGRSIAIVPREISTSGYLDLNLDDFEDTSVCGKRQKAASSVDYPGVNKY
;
A
#
# COMPACT_ATOMS: atom_id res chain seq x y z
N MET A 1 -8.18 4.08 1.17
CA MET A 1 -6.83 3.46 1.24
C MET A 1 -6.27 3.75 2.61
N THR A 2 -5.83 2.71 3.31
CA THR A 2 -5.24 2.77 4.66
C THR A 2 -3.97 1.95 4.62
N THR A 3 -2.91 2.37 5.30
CA THR A 3 -1.56 1.98 4.86
C THR A 3 -0.64 1.89 6.07
N ARG A 4 0.06 0.76 6.32
CA ARG A 4 0.86 0.50 7.54
C ARG A 4 2.37 0.46 7.24
N PHE A 5 3.23 1.03 8.11
CA PHE A 5 4.62 1.38 7.72
C PHE A 5 5.73 1.16 8.76
N TYR A 6 6.97 1.04 8.30
CA TYR A 6 8.20 0.98 9.11
C TYR A 6 9.29 1.89 8.50
N LYS A 7 10.05 2.64 9.32
CA LYS A 7 11.16 3.53 8.88
C LYS A 7 12.16 3.84 10.03
N ASN A 8 13.40 4.21 9.67
CA ASN A 8 14.44 4.84 10.52
C ASN A 8 15.03 6.08 9.77
N GLY A 9 15.22 7.24 10.42
CA GLY A 9 15.20 8.61 9.84
C GLY A 9 16.47 9.33 9.25
N GLY A 10 16.30 10.49 8.56
CA GLY A 10 17.19 11.34 7.68
C GLY A 10 16.84 11.47 6.15
N PRO A 11 16.73 12.65 5.50
CA PRO A 11 15.95 12.95 4.25
C PRO A 11 16.14 12.06 2.98
N ILE A 12 15.09 12.02 2.15
CA ILE A 12 14.92 11.17 0.94
C ILE A 12 15.26 11.89 -0.37
N ASP A 13 15.91 11.17 -1.31
CA ASP A 13 16.15 11.68 -2.67
C ASP A 13 15.59 10.88 -3.86
N HIS A 14 15.05 9.63 -3.76
CA HIS A 14 14.66 8.89 -4.99
C HIS A 14 13.39 8.00 -4.88
N LEU A 15 12.55 8.02 -5.93
CA LEU A 15 11.32 7.22 -6.12
C LEU A 15 11.47 6.28 -7.33
N ALA A 16 11.31 4.97 -7.15
CA ALA A 16 11.23 3.99 -8.23
C ALA A 16 10.10 2.96 -7.97
N SER A 17 9.05 3.04 -8.80
CA SER A 17 8.09 2.00 -9.20
C SER A 17 6.67 2.57 -9.27
N ILE A 18 6.09 2.58 -10.48
CA ILE A 18 4.64 2.65 -10.66
C ILE A 18 4.29 1.61 -11.72
N ASP A 19 3.53 0.58 -11.35
CA ASP A 19 2.82 -0.25 -12.32
C ASP A 19 1.74 0.63 -12.95
N LEU A 20 2.01 1.08 -14.17
CA LEU A 20 1.11 1.88 -14.97
C LEU A 20 0.86 1.12 -16.27
N SER A 21 -0.02 0.13 -16.20
CA SER A 21 -0.75 -0.35 -17.38
C SER A 21 -1.47 0.77 -18.17
N ALA A 22 -1.47 2.01 -17.65
CA ALA A 22 -2.11 3.19 -18.21
C ALA A 22 -1.19 4.39 -18.59
N VAL A 23 0.16 4.31 -18.61
CA VAL A 23 0.94 5.39 -19.30
C VAL A 23 0.78 5.23 -20.81
N LYS A 24 -0.39 5.63 -21.31
CA LYS A 24 -0.66 5.75 -22.73
C LYS A 24 -0.27 7.13 -23.27
N ASN A 25 0.07 8.13 -22.43
CA ASN A 25 0.40 9.49 -22.90
C ASN A 25 1.45 10.22 -22.02
N GLY A 26 2.69 10.33 -22.53
CA GLY A 26 3.43 11.60 -22.57
C GLY A 26 4.19 12.12 -21.34
N TYR A 27 4.09 11.54 -20.14
CA TYR A 27 4.87 12.03 -18.99
C TYR A 27 6.26 11.39 -18.91
N HIS A 28 7.28 12.15 -19.34
CA HIS A 28 8.68 11.80 -19.14
C HIS A 28 9.26 12.60 -17.95
N PHE A 29 9.29 11.99 -16.77
CA PHE A 29 9.99 12.57 -15.63
C PHE A 29 11.48 12.27 -15.75
N ARG A 30 12.32 13.30 -15.61
CA ARG A 30 13.78 13.12 -15.63
C ARG A 30 14.17 12.20 -14.47
N GLY A 31 14.94 11.16 -14.76
CA GLY A 31 15.35 10.16 -13.76
C GLY A 31 14.33 9.04 -13.50
N SER A 32 13.22 8.98 -14.26
CA SER A 32 12.27 7.86 -14.19
C SER A 32 12.65 6.71 -15.12
N ILE A 33 12.35 5.48 -14.70
CA ILE A 33 12.54 4.25 -15.46
C ILE A 33 11.29 3.41 -15.34
N TYR A 34 10.87 2.84 -16.46
CA TYR A 34 9.71 1.95 -16.52
C TYR A 34 10.20 0.51 -16.67
N VAL A 35 9.75 -0.36 -15.77
CA VAL A 35 10.02 -1.80 -15.80
C VAL A 35 8.69 -2.52 -15.76
N LYS A 36 8.42 -3.36 -16.78
CA LYS A 36 7.26 -4.23 -16.75
C LYS A 36 7.45 -5.27 -15.64
N CYS A 37 6.51 -5.34 -14.72
CA CYS A 37 6.57 -6.25 -13.59
C CYS A 37 5.16 -6.73 -13.23
N ASN A 38 4.91 -8.03 -13.28
CA ASN A 38 3.74 -8.63 -12.62
C ASN A 38 4.08 -8.87 -11.15
N THR A 39 3.43 -8.17 -10.22
CA THR A 39 3.74 -8.32 -8.78
C THR A 39 3.38 -9.69 -8.20
N SER A 40 2.53 -10.49 -8.87
CA SER A 40 2.33 -11.90 -8.46
C SER A 40 3.51 -12.83 -8.84
N SER A 41 4.45 -12.37 -9.68
CA SER A 41 5.67 -13.09 -10.08
C SER A 41 6.84 -12.66 -9.20
N TRP A 42 7.44 -13.60 -8.47
CA TRP A 42 8.66 -13.36 -7.70
C TRP A 42 9.81 -12.88 -8.59
N ASP A 43 10.02 -13.56 -9.72
CA ASP A 43 11.14 -13.28 -10.62
C ASP A 43 11.02 -11.89 -11.27
N ASP A 44 9.80 -11.46 -11.63
CA ASP A 44 9.54 -10.11 -12.14
C ASP A 44 9.92 -9.04 -11.10
N GLN A 45 9.56 -9.27 -9.83
CA GLN A 45 9.91 -8.33 -8.76
C GLN A 45 11.42 -8.30 -8.51
N VAL A 46 12.09 -9.45 -8.50
CA VAL A 46 13.56 -9.51 -8.39
C VAL A 46 14.21 -8.68 -9.52
N ALA A 47 13.82 -8.92 -10.77
CA ALA A 47 14.35 -8.21 -11.92
C ALA A 47 14.10 -6.69 -11.85
N MET A 48 12.94 -6.28 -11.34
CA MET A 48 12.58 -4.87 -11.14
C MET A 48 13.46 -4.20 -10.07
N PHE A 49 13.68 -4.85 -8.93
CA PHE A 49 14.58 -4.33 -7.87
C PHE A 49 16.04 -4.27 -8.34
N GLU A 50 16.54 -5.31 -9.02
CA GLU A 50 17.89 -5.32 -9.58
C GLU A 50 18.08 -4.21 -10.61
N THR A 51 17.08 -3.98 -11.47
CA THR A 51 17.08 -2.89 -12.45
C THR A 51 17.11 -1.53 -11.75
N ALA A 52 16.31 -1.34 -10.70
CA ALA A 52 16.28 -0.09 -9.93
C ALA A 52 17.66 0.23 -9.34
N ILE A 53 18.33 -0.74 -8.72
CA ILE A 53 19.68 -0.58 -8.18
C ILE A 53 20.70 -0.31 -9.28
N ALA A 54 20.69 -1.08 -10.36
CA ALA A 54 21.66 -0.96 -11.44
C ALA A 54 21.57 0.42 -12.15
N LYS A 55 20.38 1.01 -12.18
CA LYS A 55 20.13 2.26 -12.90
C LYS A 55 20.07 3.50 -11.99
N SER A 56 19.88 3.32 -10.69
CA SER A 56 19.94 4.40 -9.71
C SER A 56 21.34 5.02 -9.70
N PRO A 57 21.50 6.36 -9.75
CA PRO A 57 22.80 7.02 -9.66
C PRO A 57 23.57 6.67 -8.37
N THR A 58 22.85 6.34 -7.30
CA THR A 58 23.42 6.00 -5.99
C THR A 58 23.59 4.50 -5.80
N HIS A 59 23.13 3.68 -6.76
CA HIS A 59 23.01 2.23 -6.63
C HIS A 59 22.25 1.77 -5.38
N LYS A 60 21.29 2.59 -4.97
CA LYS A 60 20.48 2.41 -3.77
C LYS A 60 18.98 2.55 -4.04
N ILE A 61 18.19 1.97 -3.14
CA ILE A 61 16.74 2.08 -3.01
C ILE A 61 16.45 2.64 -1.62
N ASP A 62 15.84 3.82 -1.59
CA ASP A 62 15.46 4.52 -0.36
C ASP A 62 13.98 4.32 -0.02
N ILE A 63 13.12 4.27 -1.04
CA ILE A 63 11.67 4.08 -0.88
C ILE A 63 11.17 2.93 -1.74
N VAL A 64 10.33 2.09 -1.14
CA VAL A 64 9.52 1.10 -1.84
C VAL A 64 8.05 1.35 -1.53
N ILE A 65 7.21 1.42 -2.56
CA ILE A 65 5.76 1.56 -2.42
C ILE A 65 5.06 0.33 -3.02
N ALA A 66 4.53 -0.53 -2.17
CA ALA A 66 3.71 -1.68 -2.57
C ALA A 66 2.27 -1.22 -2.86
N ASN A 67 2.07 -0.57 -4.01
CA ASN A 67 0.79 0.02 -4.42
C ASN A 67 -0.11 -0.92 -5.24
N ALA A 68 0.50 -1.84 -5.99
CA ALA A 68 -0.24 -2.65 -6.96
C ALA A 68 -1.35 -3.46 -6.27
N GLY A 69 -2.55 -3.38 -6.84
CA GLY A 69 -3.71 -4.09 -6.33
C GLY A 69 -4.79 -4.25 -7.39
N VAL A 70 -5.56 -5.32 -7.28
CA VAL A 70 -6.66 -5.67 -8.18
C VAL A 70 -7.94 -5.91 -7.40
N TYR A 71 -9.07 -5.64 -8.04
CA TYR A 71 -10.38 -6.02 -7.53
C TYR A 71 -10.80 -7.34 -8.16
N GLY A 72 -11.48 -8.19 -7.39
CA GLY A 72 -11.99 -9.48 -7.82
C GLY A 72 -13.49 -9.63 -7.55
N PRO A 73 -14.11 -10.72 -8.04
CA PRO A 73 -15.50 -11.05 -7.72
C PRO A 73 -15.70 -11.22 -6.20
N ASP A 74 -16.95 -11.08 -5.74
CA ASP A 74 -17.27 -11.25 -4.32
C ASP A 74 -17.05 -12.72 -3.90
N ILE A 75 -16.61 -12.96 -2.67
CA ILE A 75 -16.41 -14.32 -2.16
C ILE A 75 -17.74 -15.09 -2.04
N LEU A 76 -18.86 -14.37 -1.94
CA LEU A 76 -20.21 -14.89 -1.91
C LEU A 76 -20.82 -15.04 -3.32
N ASP A 77 -20.10 -14.71 -4.38
CA ASP A 77 -20.60 -14.92 -5.74
C ASP A 77 -20.88 -16.42 -5.97
N GLY A 78 -22.12 -16.72 -6.39
CA GLY A 78 -22.58 -18.09 -6.65
C GLY A 78 -23.19 -18.82 -5.45
N ILE A 79 -23.49 -18.14 -4.34
CA ILE A 79 -24.24 -18.74 -3.21
C ILE A 79 -25.66 -19.20 -3.59
N GLU A 80 -26.26 -18.58 -4.61
CA GLU A 80 -27.59 -18.94 -5.13
C GLU A 80 -27.56 -20.10 -6.13
N ASN A 81 -26.37 -20.62 -6.48
CA ASN A 81 -26.26 -21.70 -7.45
C ASN A 81 -26.73 -23.04 -6.86
N ASP A 82 -27.33 -23.89 -7.69
CA ASP A 82 -27.78 -25.24 -7.30
C ASP A 82 -26.66 -26.14 -6.75
N LYS A 83 -25.39 -25.79 -7.02
CA LYS A 83 -24.20 -26.51 -6.54
C LYS A 83 -23.16 -25.53 -6.01
N PRO A 84 -22.40 -25.91 -4.96
CA PRO A 84 -21.29 -25.11 -4.46
C PRO A 84 -20.30 -24.75 -5.56
N THR A 85 -20.01 -23.46 -5.68
CA THR A 85 -19.04 -22.93 -6.63
C THR A 85 -17.75 -22.60 -5.89
N LYS A 86 -16.60 -23.00 -6.43
CA LYS A 86 -15.31 -22.64 -5.85
C LYS A 86 -15.09 -21.14 -6.02
N PRO A 87 -14.84 -20.37 -4.94
CA PRO A 87 -14.59 -18.95 -5.06
C PRO A 87 -13.30 -18.65 -5.83
N ASN A 88 -13.29 -17.54 -6.57
CA ASN A 88 -12.09 -17.04 -7.20
C ASN A 88 -11.25 -16.26 -6.19
N VAL A 89 -10.08 -16.80 -5.86
CA VAL A 89 -9.14 -16.25 -4.87
C VAL A 89 -7.91 -15.62 -5.53
N GLY A 90 -7.91 -15.45 -6.86
CA GLY A 90 -6.75 -14.93 -7.61
C GLY A 90 -6.34 -13.50 -7.23
N LEU A 91 -7.24 -12.70 -6.65
CA LEU A 91 -6.89 -11.37 -6.15
C LEU A 91 -5.81 -11.42 -5.05
N PHE A 92 -5.72 -12.52 -4.28
CA PHE A 92 -4.73 -12.65 -3.21
C PHE A 92 -3.30 -12.81 -3.75
N ASP A 93 -3.14 -13.31 -4.98
CA ASP A 93 -1.83 -13.42 -5.62
C ASP A 93 -1.16 -12.05 -5.77
N VAL A 94 -1.95 -11.00 -6.03
CA VAL A 94 -1.47 -9.62 -6.15
C VAL A 94 -1.55 -8.89 -4.80
N ASN A 95 -2.73 -8.85 -4.19
CA ASN A 95 -3.01 -7.97 -3.05
C ASN A 95 -2.37 -8.46 -1.73
N LEU A 96 -1.97 -9.73 -1.65
CA LEU A 96 -1.35 -10.31 -0.47
C LEU A 96 0.03 -10.89 -0.78
N PHE A 97 0.12 -11.91 -1.64
CA PHE A 97 1.39 -12.56 -1.92
C PHE A 97 2.37 -11.63 -2.63
N GLY A 98 1.91 -10.84 -3.61
CA GLY A 98 2.72 -9.83 -4.25
C GLY A 98 3.27 -8.78 -3.27
N VAL A 99 2.46 -8.31 -2.32
CA VAL A 99 2.90 -7.37 -1.26
C VAL A 99 3.93 -8.01 -0.32
N ILE A 100 3.76 -9.30 0.01
CA ILE A 100 4.74 -10.05 0.82
C ILE A 100 6.09 -10.13 0.08
N TYR A 101 6.07 -10.44 -1.21
CA TYR A 101 7.30 -10.47 -2.03
C TYR A 101 7.97 -9.11 -2.08
N THR A 102 7.22 -8.03 -2.29
CA THR A 102 7.74 -6.66 -2.30
C THR A 102 8.35 -6.29 -0.95
N THR A 103 7.69 -6.65 0.14
CA THR A 103 8.17 -6.41 1.52
C THR A 103 9.47 -7.14 1.78
N ASN A 104 9.56 -8.41 1.36
CA ASN A 104 10.78 -9.20 1.51
C ASN A 104 11.96 -8.59 0.74
N LEU A 105 11.75 -8.25 -0.53
CA LEU A 105 12.78 -7.65 -1.38
C LEU A 105 13.20 -6.28 -0.85
N ALA A 106 12.25 -5.46 -0.41
CA ALA A 106 12.55 -4.19 0.25
C ALA A 106 13.47 -4.40 1.45
N ALA A 107 13.10 -5.28 2.39
CA ALA A 107 13.93 -5.58 3.57
C ALA A 107 15.31 -6.13 3.19
N PHE A 108 15.39 -7.05 2.22
CA PHE A 108 16.63 -7.62 1.74
C PHE A 108 17.59 -6.55 1.20
N TYR A 109 17.11 -5.72 0.27
CA TYR A 109 17.93 -4.68 -0.33
C TYR A 109 18.21 -3.55 0.65
N PHE A 110 17.26 -3.14 1.49
CA PHE A 110 17.50 -2.23 2.60
C PHE A 110 18.64 -2.72 3.50
N HIS A 111 18.72 -4.00 3.81
CA HIS A 111 19.79 -4.55 4.63
C HIS A 111 21.14 -4.61 3.91
N LYS A 112 21.16 -4.95 2.61
CA LYS A 112 22.40 -5.19 1.84
C LYS A 112 23.13 -3.92 1.37
N GLN A 113 22.45 -2.79 1.26
CA GLN A 113 23.04 -1.56 0.74
C GLN A 113 24.10 -0.98 1.70
N GLU A 114 25.35 -0.82 1.22
CA GLU A 114 26.48 -0.32 2.00
C GLU A 114 26.58 1.24 2.00
N GLY A 115 27.34 1.80 2.95
CA GLY A 115 27.63 3.24 3.04
C GLY A 115 26.95 3.93 4.23
N ALA A 116 26.95 5.27 4.23
CA ALA A 116 26.31 6.06 5.28
C ALA A 116 24.83 5.64 5.46
N PRO A 117 24.28 5.68 6.69
CA PRO A 117 22.87 5.38 6.91
C PRO A 117 22.00 6.22 5.97
N SER A 118 21.26 5.57 5.08
CA SER A 118 20.21 6.19 4.26
C SER A 118 18.84 5.87 4.85
N GLU A 119 17.91 6.82 4.81
CA GLU A 119 16.51 6.56 5.16
C GLU A 119 15.95 5.48 4.25
N LYS A 120 15.29 4.52 4.88
CA LYS A 120 14.60 3.44 4.19
C LYS A 120 13.14 3.49 4.58
N CYS A 121 12.26 3.54 3.59
CA CYS A 121 10.82 3.64 3.80
C CYS A 121 10.11 2.58 2.97
N LEU A 122 9.34 1.72 3.62
CA LEU A 122 8.44 0.79 2.97
C LEU A 122 6.99 1.26 3.18
N ILE A 123 6.29 1.49 2.07
CA ILE A 123 4.91 1.95 2.04
C ILE A 123 3.97 0.82 1.58
N LEU A 124 3.06 0.33 2.45
CA LEU A 124 2.19 -0.84 2.18
C LEU A 124 0.70 -0.50 2.07
N LEU A 125 0.16 -0.53 0.85
CA LEU A 125 -1.21 -0.11 0.58
C LEU A 125 -2.25 -1.16 0.98
N SER A 126 -3.16 -0.76 1.86
CA SER A 126 -4.37 -1.48 2.25
C SER A 126 -5.60 -0.60 1.99
N SER A 127 -6.77 -1.07 2.41
CA SER A 127 -8.06 -0.42 2.20
C SER A 127 -8.77 -0.18 3.52
N ILE A 128 -9.61 0.86 3.55
CA ILE A 128 -10.50 1.10 4.70
C ILE A 128 -11.43 -0.11 4.94
N MET A 129 -11.70 -0.90 3.90
CA MET A 129 -12.42 -2.17 3.97
C MET A 129 -11.66 -3.26 4.77
N GLY A 130 -10.39 -3.06 5.09
CA GLY A 130 -9.66 -3.88 6.06
C GLY A 130 -9.98 -3.54 7.52
N TYR A 131 -10.62 -2.40 7.78
CA TYR A 131 -10.97 -1.91 9.12
C TYR A 131 -12.46 -1.97 9.43
N ILE A 132 -13.31 -1.92 8.41
CA ILE A 132 -14.75 -1.84 8.59
C ILE A 132 -15.43 -3.01 7.87
N ASP A 133 -16.50 -3.49 8.50
CA ASP A 133 -17.42 -4.43 7.87
C ASP A 133 -18.29 -3.67 6.85
N SER A 134 -18.50 -4.24 5.67
CA SER A 134 -19.35 -3.64 4.64
C SER A 134 -20.02 -4.73 3.82
N GLU A 135 -21.35 -4.66 3.72
CA GLU A 135 -22.11 -5.40 2.71
C GLU A 135 -21.78 -4.85 1.32
N GLY A 136 -20.83 -5.48 0.64
CA GLY A 136 -20.23 -4.99 -0.60
C GLY A 136 -19.26 -3.84 -0.36
N ALA A 137 -18.10 -3.89 -1.02
CA ALA A 137 -16.97 -2.98 -0.85
C ALA A 137 -17.25 -1.52 -1.28
N ALA A 138 -18.16 -0.83 -0.59
CA ALA A 138 -18.74 0.44 -1.05
C ALA A 138 -17.86 1.67 -0.79
N LEU A 139 -16.75 1.57 -0.04
CA LEU A 139 -15.88 2.73 0.21
C LEU A 139 -14.64 2.72 -0.69
N PHE A 140 -14.83 3.14 -1.94
CA PHE A 140 -13.71 3.17 -2.88
C PHE A 140 -13.72 4.40 -3.77
N THR A 141 -12.54 5.03 -3.91
CA THR A 141 -12.28 6.05 -4.93
C THR A 141 -12.29 5.38 -6.30
N PRO A 142 -13.16 5.76 -7.25
CA PRO A 142 -13.31 5.02 -8.51
C PRO A 142 -11.96 4.82 -9.23
N THR A 143 -11.52 3.56 -9.37
CA THR A 143 -10.32 3.21 -10.13
C THR A 143 -10.67 2.79 -11.56
N PRO A 144 -9.75 2.96 -12.53
CA PRO A 144 -9.96 2.53 -13.90
C PRO A 144 -10.32 1.04 -14.08
N GLY A 145 -10.00 0.19 -13.10
CA GLY A 145 -10.30 -1.24 -13.12
C GLY A 145 -11.71 -1.62 -12.65
N MET A 146 -12.52 -0.65 -12.18
CA MET A 146 -13.89 -0.93 -11.73
C MET A 146 -14.85 -1.14 -12.89
N HIS A 147 -15.72 -2.13 -12.77
CA HIS A 147 -16.81 -2.34 -13.72
C HIS A 147 -17.73 -1.09 -13.76
N PRO A 148 -18.07 -0.54 -14.95
CA PRO A 148 -18.82 0.72 -15.06
C PRO A 148 -20.12 0.74 -14.25
N THR A 149 -20.89 -0.35 -14.28
CA THR A 149 -22.15 -0.45 -13.53
C THR A 149 -21.96 -0.38 -12.01
N PHE A 150 -20.90 -1.00 -11.49
CA PHE A 150 -20.58 -0.94 -10.06
C PHE A 150 -20.12 0.47 -9.68
N ARG A 151 -19.23 1.06 -10.48
CA ARG A 151 -18.78 2.44 -10.32
C ARG A 151 -19.98 3.39 -10.25
N ASP A 152 -20.89 3.32 -11.20
CA ASP A 152 -22.03 4.24 -11.29
C ASP A 152 -23.00 4.07 -10.10
N ALA A 153 -23.21 2.83 -9.63
CA ALA A 153 -24.01 2.55 -8.43
C ALA A 153 -23.36 3.10 -7.14
N VAL A 154 -22.03 2.99 -7.01
CA VAL A 154 -21.26 3.59 -5.90
C VAL A 154 -21.37 5.11 -5.93
N LEU A 155 -21.15 5.73 -7.10
CA LEU A 155 -21.27 7.17 -7.29
C LEU A 155 -22.66 7.69 -6.86
N ALA A 156 -23.73 7.04 -7.31
CA ALA A 156 -25.10 7.41 -6.97
C ALA A 156 -25.40 7.31 -5.47
N LYS A 157 -24.90 6.26 -4.78
CA LYS A 157 -25.02 6.14 -3.32
C LYS A 157 -24.27 7.24 -2.59
N PHE A 158 -23.08 7.61 -3.08
CA PHE A 158 -22.24 8.65 -2.46
C PHE A 158 -22.91 10.02 -2.58
N GLU A 159 -23.42 10.35 -3.78
CA GLU A 159 -24.18 11.58 -4.00
C GLU A 159 -25.41 11.65 -3.07
N ALA A 160 -26.16 10.55 -2.95
CA ALA A 160 -27.33 10.48 -2.07
C ALA A 160 -26.99 10.74 -0.58
N HIS A 161 -25.78 10.40 -0.15
CA HIS A 161 -25.31 10.61 1.22
C HIS A 161 -24.43 11.86 1.38
N ARG A 162 -24.28 12.67 0.31
CA ARG A 162 -23.40 13.85 0.26
C ARG A 162 -21.95 13.51 0.64
N LEU A 163 -21.51 12.31 0.27
CA LEU A 163 -20.12 11.89 0.43
C LEU A 163 -19.31 12.37 -0.76
N VAL A 164 -18.17 12.97 -0.47
CA VAL A 164 -17.20 13.44 -1.47
C VAL A 164 -16.08 12.41 -1.59
N PHE A 165 -15.42 12.35 -2.75
CA PHE A 165 -14.26 11.49 -2.96
C PHE A 165 -12.96 12.19 -2.55
N GLY A 166 -11.98 11.42 -2.08
CA GLY A 166 -10.61 11.88 -1.98
C GLY A 166 -9.98 12.02 -3.37
N HIS A 167 -9.01 12.93 -3.51
CA HIS A 167 -8.30 13.13 -4.77
C HIS A 167 -7.11 12.17 -4.89
N ILE A 168 -6.73 11.79 -6.11
CA ILE A 168 -5.55 10.93 -6.34
C ILE A 168 -4.27 11.66 -5.91
N GLU A 169 -4.24 12.97 -6.07
CA GLU A 169 -3.16 13.85 -5.64
C GLU A 169 -2.96 13.82 -4.12
N ASP A 170 -4.03 13.57 -3.34
CA ASP A 170 -3.95 13.45 -1.89
C ASP A 170 -3.26 12.15 -1.48
N ALA A 171 -3.38 11.08 -2.28
CA ALA A 171 -2.63 9.84 -2.08
C ALA A 171 -1.12 10.05 -2.29
N ALA A 172 -0.73 10.81 -3.32
CA ALA A 172 0.66 11.18 -3.53
C ALA A 172 1.19 12.07 -2.39
N THR A 173 0.37 13.01 -1.92
CA THR A 173 0.73 13.90 -0.81
C THR A 173 0.92 13.12 0.49
N ALA A 174 0.04 12.17 0.79
CA ALA A 174 0.19 11.29 1.93
C ALA A 174 1.45 10.42 1.83
N ALA A 175 1.72 9.82 0.65
CA ALA A 175 2.94 9.04 0.44
C ALA A 175 4.19 9.88 0.68
N MET A 176 4.22 11.14 0.22
CA MET A 176 5.32 12.06 0.50
C MET A 176 5.43 12.44 1.97
N CYS A 177 4.31 12.63 2.67
CA CYS A 177 4.28 12.85 4.11
C CYS A 177 4.94 11.67 4.84
N ILE A 178 4.50 10.43 4.54
CA ILE A 178 5.05 9.17 5.09
C ILE A 178 6.53 9.05 4.83
N ALA A 179 6.94 9.31 3.59
CA ALA A 179 8.31 9.24 3.21
C ALA A 179 9.13 10.25 4.04
N THR A 180 8.71 11.51 4.14
CA THR A 180 9.54 12.60 4.69
C THR A 180 9.43 12.82 6.20
N GLN A 181 8.47 12.20 6.91
CA GLN A 181 8.21 12.47 8.33
C GLN A 181 8.46 11.21 9.20
N PRO A 182 9.57 11.14 9.96
CA PRO A 182 9.84 9.99 10.83
C PRO A 182 8.82 9.78 11.97
N SER A 183 8.09 10.82 12.38
CA SER A 183 7.13 10.74 13.49
C SER A 183 5.90 9.89 13.18
N ILE A 184 5.68 9.53 11.92
CA ILE A 184 4.51 8.73 11.49
C ILE A 184 4.86 7.29 11.13
N ASN A 185 6.05 6.83 11.48
CA ASN A 185 6.44 5.43 11.33
C ASN A 185 5.54 4.54 12.20
N GLY A 186 5.08 3.42 11.66
CA GLY A 186 4.16 2.50 12.35
C GLY A 186 2.68 2.86 12.21
N ARG A 187 2.36 4.05 11.72
CA ARG A 187 0.98 4.60 11.73
C ARG A 187 0.20 4.24 10.48
N SER A 188 -1.11 4.08 10.61
CA SER A 188 -2.04 3.93 9.50
C SER A 188 -2.60 5.26 9.05
N ILE A 189 -2.19 5.70 7.85
CA ILE A 189 -2.69 6.95 7.26
C ILE A 189 -3.83 6.64 6.29
N ALA A 190 -4.97 7.32 6.47
CA ALA A 190 -6.11 7.25 5.58
C ALA A 190 -6.13 8.43 4.62
N ILE A 191 -6.37 8.15 3.34
CA ILE A 191 -6.73 9.18 2.35
C ILE A 191 -8.20 9.48 2.50
N VAL A 192 -8.54 10.74 2.72
CA VAL A 192 -9.90 11.19 3.02
C VAL A 192 -10.26 12.41 2.18
N PRO A 193 -11.55 12.68 1.95
CA PRO A 193 -11.98 13.92 1.33
C PRO A 193 -11.48 15.13 2.11
N ARG A 194 -11.19 16.23 1.40
CA ARG A 194 -10.63 17.44 2.01
C ARG A 194 -11.56 18.13 3.01
N GLU A 195 -12.84 17.78 2.99
CA GLU A 195 -13.83 18.20 3.99
C GLU A 195 -13.63 17.52 5.35
N ILE A 196 -13.06 16.31 5.37
CA ILE A 196 -12.71 15.59 6.60
C ILE A 196 -11.35 16.07 7.13
N SER A 197 -10.37 16.24 6.23
CA SER A 197 -9.05 16.77 6.56
C SER A 197 -8.53 17.63 5.41
N THR A 198 -8.19 18.88 5.69
CA THR A 198 -7.75 19.84 4.65
C THR A 198 -6.49 19.39 3.90
N SER A 199 -5.67 18.52 4.48
CA SER A 199 -4.50 17.92 3.83
C SER A 199 -4.84 16.76 2.86
N GLY A 200 -6.09 16.31 2.82
CA GLY A 200 -6.54 15.16 2.03
C GLY A 200 -6.15 13.80 2.63
N TYR A 201 -5.53 13.79 3.81
CA TYR A 201 -5.21 12.59 4.57
C TYR A 201 -5.29 12.84 6.07
N LEU A 202 -5.42 11.78 6.86
CA LEU A 202 -5.32 11.84 8.32
C LEU A 202 -4.72 10.56 8.88
N ASP A 203 -4.16 10.66 10.08
CA ASP A 203 -3.73 9.51 10.86
C ASP A 203 -4.96 8.87 11.54
N LEU A 204 -5.18 7.58 11.29
CA LEU A 204 -6.31 6.85 11.85
C LEU A 204 -6.17 6.61 13.35
N ASN A 205 -4.95 6.58 13.89
CA ASN A 205 -4.69 6.24 15.28
C ASN A 205 -5.30 4.89 15.71
N LEU A 206 -5.24 3.89 14.83
CA LEU A 206 -5.77 2.53 15.07
C LEU A 206 -4.68 1.47 15.32
N ASP A 207 -3.40 1.88 15.36
CA ASP A 207 -2.26 0.98 15.51
C ASP A 207 -1.64 0.97 16.91
N ASP A 208 -1.84 2.04 17.68
CA ASP A 208 -1.34 2.16 19.05
C ASP A 208 -2.50 1.98 20.02
N PHE A 209 -2.65 0.73 20.49
CA PHE A 209 -3.71 0.40 21.43
C PHE A 209 -3.37 0.90 22.83
N GLU A 210 -4.38 1.37 23.57
CA GLU A 210 -4.19 1.75 24.97
C GLU A 210 -3.56 0.61 25.78
N ASP A 211 -2.53 0.93 26.59
CA ASP A 211 -1.77 -0.04 27.42
C ASP A 211 -2.67 -0.91 28.31
N THR A 212 -3.83 -0.40 28.71
CA THR A 212 -4.81 -1.08 29.56
C THR A 212 -5.69 -2.08 28.79
N SER A 213 -5.84 -1.89 27.47
CA SER A 213 -6.66 -2.73 26.61
C SER A 213 -6.04 -4.13 26.42
N VAL A 214 -6.87 -5.09 26.03
CA VAL A 214 -6.39 -6.46 25.73
C VAL A 214 -5.36 -6.44 24.60
N CYS A 215 -5.59 -5.65 23.57
CA CYS A 215 -4.68 -5.52 22.43
C CYS A 215 -3.39 -4.81 22.81
N GLY A 216 -3.44 -3.73 23.61
CA GLY A 216 -2.25 -3.00 24.06
C GLY A 216 -1.32 -3.86 24.90
N LYS A 217 -1.87 -4.62 25.86
CA LYS A 217 -1.07 -5.59 26.65
C LYS A 217 -0.36 -6.61 25.77
N ARG A 218 -1.06 -7.15 24.77
CA ARG A 218 -0.49 -8.14 23.83
C ARG A 218 0.53 -7.53 22.89
N GLN A 219 0.28 -6.32 22.39
CA GLN A 219 1.20 -5.58 21.53
C GLN A 219 2.53 -5.32 22.27
N LYS A 220 2.46 -4.84 23.52
CA LYS A 220 3.64 -4.63 24.36
C LYS A 220 4.43 -5.92 24.60
N ALA A 221 3.74 -7.02 24.91
CA ALA A 221 4.38 -8.32 25.10
C ALA A 221 5.05 -8.81 23.81
N ALA A 222 4.38 -8.71 22.66
CA ALA A 222 4.92 -9.13 21.36
C ALA A 222 6.15 -8.31 20.96
N SER A 223 6.13 -6.99 21.17
CA SER A 223 7.26 -6.10 20.90
C SER A 223 8.47 -6.32 21.81
N SER A 224 8.27 -6.93 22.99
CA SER A 224 9.37 -7.28 23.89
C SER A 224 10.06 -8.62 23.57
N VAL A 225 9.51 -9.42 22.64
CA VAL A 225 10.11 -10.70 22.28
C VAL A 225 11.43 -10.48 21.56
N ASP A 226 12.50 -11.03 22.11
CA ASP A 226 13.78 -11.13 21.44
C ASP A 226 13.84 -12.47 20.69
N TYR A 227 13.66 -12.44 19.37
CA TYR A 227 13.68 -13.63 18.55
C TYR A 227 15.14 -14.01 18.22
N PRO A 228 15.70 -15.09 18.80
CA PRO A 228 17.10 -15.44 18.58
C PRO A 228 17.32 -15.77 17.11
N GLY A 229 18.34 -15.16 16.49
CA GLY A 229 18.65 -15.36 15.08
C GLY A 229 17.83 -14.51 14.10
N VAL A 230 16.94 -13.64 14.58
CA VAL A 230 16.25 -12.63 13.76
C VAL A 230 16.88 -11.27 14.02
N ASN A 231 17.57 -10.71 13.02
CA ASN A 231 18.07 -9.34 13.12
C ASN A 231 16.89 -8.38 13.27
N LYS A 232 16.91 -7.51 14.30
CA LYS A 232 15.98 -6.38 14.40
C LYS A 232 16.41 -5.34 13.37
N TYR A 233 15.51 -5.03 12.42
CA TYR A 233 15.73 -4.05 11.34
C TYR A 233 15.31 -2.64 11.78
#